data_AF-Q0UMI5-F1
#
_entry.id   AF-Q0UMI5-F1
#
_cell.length_a   1.000
_cell.length_b   1.000
_cell.length_c   1.000
_cell.angle_alpha   90.00
_cell.angle_beta   90.00
_cell.angle_gamma   90.00
#
_symmetry.space_group_name_H-M   'P 1'
#
loop_
_entity.id
_entity.type
_entity.pdbx_description
1 polymer ?
#
loop_
_entity_poly.entity_id
_entity_poly.type
_entity_poly.pdbx_seq_one_letter_code
_entity_poly.pdbx_strand_id
1 'polypeptide(L)'
;MKNLQDQLNDWSPESEGSPKVAEKLLQLYRDESLEGFMDVAYGFTALAYSAAGDAAGALKYAEMAKEAVLMKDGLWSANLQIWEEMLADLKEHWSWRRRL
;
A
#
# COMPACT_ATOMS: atom_id res chain seq x y z
N MET A 1 3.90 -17.19 14.05
CA MET A 1 3.37 -15.81 14.03
C MET A 1 3.60 -15.27 12.63
N LYS A 2 2.55 -14.84 11.92
CA LYS A 2 2.68 -14.10 10.65
C LYS A 2 3.11 -12.66 10.97
N ASN A 3 4.09 -12.11 10.24
CA ASN A 3 4.48 -10.72 10.41
C ASN A 3 3.42 -9.77 9.79
N LEU A 4 3.55 -8.46 9.98
CA LEU A 4 2.56 -7.48 9.48
C LEU A 4 2.42 -7.51 7.96
N GLN A 5 3.52 -7.69 7.22
CA GLN A 5 3.50 -7.79 5.76
C GLN A 5 2.81 -9.07 5.28
N ASP A 6 3.00 -10.19 5.98
CA ASP A 6 2.32 -11.47 5.68
C ASP A 6 0.80 -11.33 5.80
N GLN A 7 0.32 -10.61 6.81
CA GLN A 7 -1.11 -10.33 6.99
C GLN A 7 -1.66 -9.43 5.87
N LEU A 8 -0.87 -8.45 5.44
CA LEU A 8 -1.27 -7.51 4.39
C LEU A 8 -1.19 -8.08 2.97
N ASN A 9 -0.28 -9.03 2.74
CA ASN A 9 -0.15 -9.80 1.50
C ASN A 9 -1.10 -11.00 1.43
N ASP A 10 -1.81 -11.30 2.50
CA ASP A 10 -2.89 -12.27 2.45
C ASP A 10 -4.08 -11.66 1.70
N TRP A 11 -4.40 -12.20 0.53
CA TRP A 11 -5.55 -11.79 -0.29
C TRP A 11 -6.65 -12.86 -0.32
N SER A 12 -6.57 -13.85 0.58
CA SER A 12 -7.62 -14.85 0.78
C SER A 12 -8.85 -14.25 1.47
N PRO A 13 -10.01 -14.92 1.42
CA PRO A 13 -11.20 -14.51 2.17
C PRO A 13 -10.97 -14.41 3.69
N GLU A 14 -9.99 -15.14 4.23
CA GLU A 14 -9.64 -15.17 5.64
C GLU A 14 -8.58 -14.13 6.03
N SER A 15 -8.22 -13.21 5.13
CA SER A 15 -7.20 -12.19 5.34
C SER A 15 -7.48 -11.32 6.56
N GLU A 16 -6.48 -11.19 7.44
CA GLU A 16 -6.48 -10.24 8.55
C GLU A 16 -5.96 -8.84 8.13
N GLY A 17 -5.62 -8.65 6.85
CA GLY A 17 -5.11 -7.41 6.30
C GLY A 17 -6.13 -6.27 6.42
N SER A 18 -5.73 -5.18 7.09
CA SER A 18 -6.61 -4.02 7.31
C SER A 18 -5.81 -2.72 7.32
N PRO A 19 -6.47 -1.55 7.14
CA PRO A 19 -5.80 -0.25 7.28
C PRO A 19 -5.04 -0.12 8.61
N LYS A 20 -5.61 -0.62 9.70
CA LYS A 20 -4.97 -0.63 11.03
C LYS A 20 -3.68 -1.46 11.07
N VAL A 21 -3.62 -2.59 10.36
CA VAL A 21 -2.39 -3.40 10.26
C VAL A 21 -1.35 -2.68 9.41
N ALA A 22 -1.76 -2.03 8.32
CA ALA A 22 -0.87 -1.26 7.46
C ALA A 22 -0.29 -0.02 8.16
N GLU A 23 -1.09 0.69 8.96
CA GLU A 23 -0.61 1.83 9.76
C GLU A 23 0.41 1.42 10.82
N LYS A 24 0.25 0.24 11.42
CA LYS A 24 1.27 -0.33 12.31
C LYS A 24 2.59 -0.59 11.56
N LEU A 25 2.51 -1.11 10.34
CA LEU A 25 3.69 -1.33 9.50
C LEU A 25 4.36 0.00 9.13
N LEU A 26 3.57 1.01 8.79
CA LEU A 26 4.05 2.35 8.49
C LEU A 26 4.76 2.98 9.70
N GLN A 27 4.17 2.87 10.89
CA GLN A 27 4.81 3.36 12.11
C GLN A 27 6.10 2.61 12.42
N LEU A 28 6.12 1.29 12.26
CA LEU A 28 7.33 0.47 12.45
C LEU A 28 8.48 0.94 11.55
N TYR A 29 8.21 1.21 10.27
CA TYR A 29 9.25 1.72 9.35
C TYR A 29 9.81 3.07 9.80
N ARG A 30 8.98 3.94 10.38
CA ARG A 30 9.44 5.23 10.93
C ARG A 30 10.25 5.05 12.21
N ASP A 31 9.80 4.18 13.10
CA ASP A 31 10.48 3.90 14.36
C ASP A 31 11.86 3.26 14.14
N GLU A 32 12.01 2.49 13.05
CA GLU A 32 13.27 1.86 12.66
C GLU A 32 14.13 2.72 11.70
N SER A 33 13.73 3.98 11.43
CA SER A 33 14.44 4.89 10.52
C SER A 33 14.71 4.27 9.14
N LEU A 34 13.67 3.64 8.59
CA LEU A 34 13.67 3.06 7.25
C LEU A 34 13.11 4.03 6.21
N GLU A 35 13.45 5.32 6.29
CA GLU A 35 12.92 6.36 5.41
C GLU A 35 13.14 6.06 3.92
N GLY A 36 14.27 5.44 3.58
CA GLY A 36 14.60 5.02 2.22
C GLY A 36 13.78 3.84 1.68
N PHE A 37 12.93 3.21 2.50
CA PHE A 37 12.09 2.08 2.13
C PHE A 37 10.59 2.36 2.35
N MET A 38 10.23 3.63 2.54
CA MET A 38 8.84 4.01 2.81
C MET A 38 7.89 3.74 1.64
N ASP A 39 8.39 3.53 0.42
CA ASP A 39 7.61 3.06 -0.73
C ASP A 39 6.85 1.76 -0.40
N VAL A 40 7.49 0.84 0.31
CA VAL A 40 6.89 -0.43 0.73
C VAL A 40 5.75 -0.18 1.73
N ALA A 41 6.01 0.61 2.77
CA ALA A 41 5.02 0.90 3.81
C ALA A 41 3.82 1.69 3.25
N TYR A 42 4.06 2.69 2.40
CA TYR A 42 3.00 3.44 1.73
C TYR A 42 2.20 2.54 0.79
N GLY A 43 2.86 1.68 0.01
CA GLY A 43 2.18 0.76 -0.90
C GLY A 43 1.24 -0.20 -0.18
N PHE A 44 1.69 -0.82 0.91
CA PHE A 44 0.83 -1.65 1.76
C PHE A 44 -0.37 -0.87 2.33
N THR A 45 -0.15 0.39 2.70
CA THR A 45 -1.20 1.25 3.24
C THR A 45 -2.23 1.60 2.17
N ALA A 46 -1.79 2.00 0.98
CA ALA A 46 -2.66 2.26 -0.17
C ALA A 46 -3.54 1.06 -0.51
N LEU A 47 -2.93 -0.13 -0.61
CA LEU A 47 -3.64 -1.38 -0.89
C LEU A 47 -4.63 -1.76 0.21
N ALA A 48 -4.29 -1.57 1.49
CA ALA A 48 -5.18 -1.88 2.60
C ALA A 48 -6.41 -0.96 2.66
N TYR A 49 -6.21 0.34 2.42
CA TYR A 49 -7.31 1.31 2.33
C TYR A 49 -8.21 1.03 1.11
N SER A 50 -7.61 0.72 -0.04
CA SER A 50 -8.35 0.31 -1.24
C SER A 50 -9.20 -0.94 -0.99
N ALA A 51 -8.62 -1.96 -0.37
CA ALA A 51 -9.30 -3.21 -0.04
C ALA A 51 -10.47 -3.01 0.93
N ALA A 52 -10.39 -2.03 1.83
CA ALA A 52 -11.46 -1.63 2.73
C ALA A 52 -12.51 -0.70 2.09
N GLY A 53 -12.31 -0.28 0.84
CA GLY A 53 -13.22 0.62 0.14
C GLY A 53 -13.11 2.10 0.55
N ASP A 54 -12.01 2.49 1.20
CA ASP A 54 -11.74 3.89 1.53
C ASP A 54 -10.87 4.53 0.43
N ALA A 55 -11.54 5.30 -0.43
CA ALA A 55 -10.90 5.92 -1.58
C ALA A 55 -9.93 7.04 -1.20
N ALA A 56 -10.24 7.82 -0.18
CA ALA A 56 -9.42 8.97 0.21
C ALA A 56 -8.08 8.48 0.78
N GLY A 57 -8.11 7.46 1.63
CA GLY A 57 -6.90 6.84 2.15
C GLY A 57 -6.09 6.15 1.06
N ALA A 58 -6.75 5.38 0.18
CA ALA A 58 -6.07 4.66 -0.89
C ALA A 58 -5.27 5.60 -1.81
N LEU A 59 -5.92 6.65 -2.33
CA LEU A 59 -5.29 7.59 -3.26
C LEU A 59 -4.17 8.40 -2.58
N LYS A 60 -4.38 8.83 -1.33
CA LYS A 60 -3.36 9.54 -0.55
C LYS A 60 -2.07 8.72 -0.45
N TYR A 61 -2.18 7.46 -0.03
CA TYR A 61 -1.01 6.62 0.15
C TYR A 61 -0.43 6.11 -1.17
N ALA A 62 -1.25 5.97 -2.23
CA ALA A 62 -0.76 5.64 -3.57
C ALA A 62 0.13 6.76 -4.12
N GLU A 63 -0.23 8.03 -3.93
CA GLU A 63 0.62 9.16 -4.33
C GLU A 63 1.95 9.14 -3.57
N MET A 64 1.91 8.93 -2.25
CA MET A 64 3.13 8.83 -1.42
C MET A 64 4.01 7.64 -1.83
N ALA A 65 3.42 6.49 -2.18
CA ALA A 65 4.15 5.33 -2.66
C ALA A 65 4.80 5.62 -4.03
N LYS A 66 4.04 6.23 -4.95
CA LYS A 66 4.54 6.65 -6.26
C LYS A 66 5.72 7.62 -6.14
N GLU A 67 5.60 8.67 -5.33
CA GLU A 67 6.68 9.62 -5.08
C GLU A 67 7.93 8.94 -4.50
N ALA A 68 7.75 8.05 -3.53
CA ALA A 68 8.86 7.31 -2.92
C ALA A 68 9.56 6.38 -3.93
N VAL A 69 8.81 5.67 -4.78
CA VAL A 69 9.37 4.85 -5.87
C VAL A 69 10.12 5.73 -6.86
N LEU A 70 9.58 6.87 -7.27
CA LEU A 70 10.24 7.78 -8.20
C LEU A 70 11.56 8.32 -7.64
N MET A 71 11.59 8.66 -6.35
CA MET A 71 12.81 9.13 -5.69
C MET A 71 13.87 8.03 -5.58
N LYS A 72 13.46 6.79 -5.30
CA LYS A 72 14.35 5.66 -5.03
C LYS A 72 14.84 4.95 -6.30
N ASP A 73 13.92 4.62 -7.20
CA ASP A 73 14.12 3.73 -8.34
C ASP A 73 13.98 4.44 -9.70
N GLY A 74 13.37 5.62 -9.73
CA GLY A 74 13.16 6.41 -10.94
C GLY A 74 11.96 5.99 -11.79
N LEU A 75 11.77 6.72 -12.91
CA LEU A 75 10.60 6.61 -13.81
C LEU A 75 10.45 5.25 -14.51
N TRP A 76 11.52 4.44 -14.56
CA TRP A 76 11.54 3.16 -15.26
C TRP A 76 11.20 1.97 -14.34
N SER A 77 10.85 2.25 -13.07
CA SER A 77 10.54 1.22 -12.10
C SER A 77 9.26 0.48 -12.48
N ALA A 78 9.33 -0.84 -12.56
CA ALA A 78 8.16 -1.69 -12.77
C ALA A 78 7.11 -1.53 -11.64
N ASN A 79 7.55 -1.14 -10.44
CA ASN A 79 6.67 -0.91 -9.30
C ASN A 79 5.89 0.41 -9.41
N LEU A 80 6.21 1.28 -10.37
CA LEU A 80 5.50 2.55 -10.56
C LEU A 80 4.09 2.32 -11.11
N GLN A 81 3.95 1.34 -12.01
CA GLN A 81 2.72 1.09 -12.76
C GLN A 81 1.52 0.81 -11.86
N ILE A 82 1.69 0.03 -10.78
CA ILE A 82 0.59 -0.30 -9.87
C ILE A 82 -0.02 0.95 -9.21
N TRP A 83 0.80 1.96 -8.92
CA TRP A 83 0.32 3.21 -8.33
C TRP A 83 -0.31 4.11 -9.38
N GLU A 84 0.22 4.15 -10.60
CA GLU A 84 -0.39 4.88 -11.70
C GLU A 84 -1.76 4.32 -12.08
N GLU A 85 -1.92 3.00 -12.11
CA GLU A 85 -3.22 2.33 -12.33
C GLU A 85 -4.22 2.69 -11.22
N MET A 86 -3.79 2.62 -9.96
CA MET A 86 -4.65 2.97 -8.81
C MET A 86 -5.08 4.45 -8.84
N LEU A 87 -4.17 5.36 -9.20
CA LEU A 87 -4.44 6.79 -9.28
C LEU A 87 -5.28 7.17 -10.51
N ALA A 88 -5.20 6.40 -11.60
CA ALA A 88 -5.98 6.60 -12.81
C ALA A 88 -7.45 6.21 -12.61
N ASP A 89 -7.70 5.00 -12.07
CA ASP A 89 -9.04 4.57 -11.69
C ASP A 89 -8.99 3.58 -10.52
N LEU A 90 -9.20 4.11 -9.32
CA LEU A 90 -9.20 3.30 -8.11
C LEU A 90 -10.27 2.20 -8.14
N LYS A 91 -11.44 2.42 -8.76
CA LYS A 91 -12.54 1.45 -8.69
C LYS A 91 -12.31 0.23 -9.58
N GLU A 92 -11.54 0.41 -10.65
CA GLU A 92 -11.10 -0.65 -11.55
C GLU A 92 -9.81 -1.33 -11.08
N HIS A 93 -9.07 -0.70 -10.15
CA HIS A 93 -7.86 -1.29 -9.58
C HIS A 93 -8.18 -2.60 -8.84
N TRP A 94 -7.37 -3.65 -9.08
CA TRP A 94 -7.64 -5.02 -8.63
C TRP A 94 -7.85 -5.18 -7.11
N SER A 95 -7.31 -4.26 -6.32
CA SER A 95 -7.42 -4.28 -4.85
C SER A 95 -8.71 -3.66 -4.31
N TRP A 96 -9.48 -2.93 -5.13
CA TRP A 96 -10.64 -2.18 -4.66
C TRP A 96 -11.71 -3.07 -4.04
N ARG A 97 -12.12 -2.73 -2.80
CA ARG A 97 -13.14 -3.43 -2.02
C ARG A 97 -12.91 -4.95 -1.90
N ARG A 98 -11.66 -5.40 -2.04
CA ARG A 98 -11.30 -6.82 -2.07
C ARG A 98 -11.56 -7.56 -0.74
N ARG A 99 -11.68 -6.81 0.36
CA ARG A 99 -11.91 -7.34 1.72
C ARG A 99 -13.24 -6.85 2.32
N LEU A 100 -14.21 -6.51 1.47
CA LEU A 100 -15.58 -6.17 1.85
C LEU A 100 -16.56 -7.30 1.55
#